data_AF-A0A2Z3IQH0-F1
#
_entry.id   AF-A0A2Z3IQH0-F1
#
_cell.length_a   1.000
_cell.length_b   1.000
_cell.length_c   1.000
_cell.angle_alpha   90.00
_cell.angle_beta   90.00
_cell.angle_gamma   90.00
#
_symmetry.space_group_name_H-M   'P 1'
#
loop_
_entity.id
_entity.type
_entity.pdbx_description
1 polymer ?
#
loop_
_entity_poly.entity_id
_entity_poly.type
_entity_poly.pdbx_seq_one_letter_code
_entity_poly.pdbx_strand_id
1 'polypeptide(L)'
;MGQPTRRTLLLAGLGLPAMAGLSGVRAAANPAPTVEAFRALSARLMQKSASALDAGVAETLLSGLMQTGRGPALTALLRDPESNAALAGDIVTAWYSGVYRTADGEAVASFTDALIWDALDFTKPFASCGGETGYWAGPPQV
;
A
#
# COMPACT_ATOMS: atom_id res chain seq x y z
N MET A 1 -34.82 -73.40 -15.90
CA MET A 1 -35.02 -71.94 -15.79
C MET A 1 -33.88 -71.36 -14.97
N GLY A 2 -33.04 -70.53 -15.56
CA GLY A 2 -31.93 -69.86 -14.89
C GLY A 2 -31.37 -68.81 -15.83
N GLN A 3 -32.03 -67.66 -15.92
CA GLN A 3 -31.57 -66.55 -16.76
C GLN A 3 -30.36 -65.88 -16.10
N PRO A 4 -29.28 -65.62 -16.86
CA PRO A 4 -28.14 -64.87 -16.36
C PRO A 4 -28.53 -63.40 -16.12
N THR A 5 -28.17 -62.91 -14.95
CA THR A 5 -28.47 -61.59 -14.39
C THR A 5 -27.78 -60.48 -15.18
N ARG A 6 -28.53 -59.39 -15.44
CA ARG A 6 -28.16 -58.15 -16.19
C ARG A 6 -26.93 -57.38 -15.68
N ARG A 7 -26.13 -57.92 -14.76
CA ARG A 7 -25.06 -57.20 -14.04
C ARG A 7 -23.64 -57.51 -14.53
N THR A 8 -23.46 -58.43 -15.46
CA THR A 8 -22.11 -58.94 -15.82
C THR A 8 -21.63 -58.56 -17.22
N LEU A 9 -22.32 -57.63 -17.91
CA LEU A 9 -22.07 -57.38 -19.33
C LEU A 9 -21.90 -55.89 -19.72
N LEU A 10 -21.66 -55.01 -18.77
CA LEU A 10 -21.29 -53.62 -19.07
C LEU A 10 -20.05 -53.25 -18.29
N LEU A 11 -19.07 -52.69 -19.01
CA LEU A 11 -17.85 -52.03 -18.53
C LEU A 11 -16.57 -52.88 -18.51
N ALA A 12 -16.35 -53.61 -19.60
CA ALA A 12 -15.02 -53.62 -20.20
C ALA A 12 -14.90 -52.33 -21.04
N GLY A 13 -13.92 -51.46 -20.73
CA GLY A 13 -13.62 -50.30 -21.58
C GLY A 13 -12.70 -49.26 -20.93
N LEU A 14 -11.47 -49.18 -21.45
CA LEU A 14 -10.57 -48.01 -21.51
C LEU A 14 -10.00 -47.53 -20.14
N GLY A 15 -8.70 -47.53 -19.85
CA GLY A 15 -7.54 -47.27 -20.72
C GLY A 15 -7.10 -45.80 -20.58
N LEU A 16 -6.18 -45.55 -19.63
CA LEU A 16 -5.34 -44.33 -19.43
C LEU A 16 -6.05 -42.99 -19.11
N PRO A 17 -6.00 -42.49 -17.85
CA PRO A 17 -6.04 -41.05 -17.64
C PRO A 17 -4.68 -40.47 -18.08
N ALA A 18 -4.69 -39.71 -19.17
CA ALA A 18 -3.61 -38.82 -19.54
C ALA A 18 -3.21 -37.98 -18.32
N MET A 19 -1.90 -37.91 -18.02
CA MET A 19 -1.38 -36.92 -17.08
C MET A 19 -1.82 -35.55 -17.58
N ALA A 20 -2.82 -34.98 -16.93
CA ALA A 20 -3.14 -33.58 -17.07
C ALA A 20 -1.88 -32.81 -16.69
N GLY A 21 -1.22 -32.26 -17.70
CA GLY A 21 -0.18 -31.27 -17.48
C GLY A 21 -0.78 -30.21 -16.58
N LEU A 22 -0.32 -30.19 -15.33
CA LEU A 22 -0.37 -28.99 -14.50
C LEU A 22 0.44 -27.97 -15.28
N SER A 23 -0.25 -27.26 -16.18
CA SER A 23 0.18 -25.99 -16.72
C SER A 23 0.47 -25.12 -15.52
N GLY A 24 1.73 -25.14 -15.10
CA GLY A 24 2.28 -24.24 -14.14
C GLY A 24 2.19 -22.86 -14.73
N VAL A 25 1.02 -22.23 -14.57
CA VAL A 25 0.96 -20.79 -14.49
C VAL A 25 1.77 -20.47 -13.24
N ARG A 26 3.08 -20.31 -13.42
CA ARG A 26 3.88 -19.56 -12.46
C ARG A 26 3.20 -18.20 -12.44
N ALA A 27 2.38 -17.95 -11.43
CA ALA A 27 1.99 -16.60 -11.10
C ALA A 27 3.30 -15.83 -11.03
N ALA A 28 3.52 -14.92 -11.98
CA ALA A 28 4.66 -14.04 -11.93
C ALA A 28 4.53 -13.33 -10.59
N ALA A 29 5.39 -13.68 -9.64
CA ALA A 29 5.46 -12.97 -8.37
C ALA A 29 5.81 -11.53 -8.74
N ASN A 30 4.83 -10.63 -8.61
CA ASN A 30 5.12 -9.22 -8.79
C ASN A 30 6.18 -8.87 -7.75
N PRO A 31 7.30 -8.23 -8.15
CA PRO A 31 8.30 -7.81 -7.19
C PRO A 31 7.62 -6.95 -6.12
N ALA A 32 8.09 -7.12 -4.88
CA ALA A 32 7.59 -6.31 -3.77
C ALA A 32 7.71 -4.81 -4.11
N PRO A 33 6.75 -3.97 -3.70
CA PRO A 33 6.84 -2.52 -3.87
C PRO A 33 8.18 -1.99 -3.35
N THR A 34 8.88 -1.20 -4.17
CA THR A 34 10.11 -0.51 -3.75
C THR A 34 9.80 0.84 -3.12
N VAL A 35 10.76 1.40 -2.37
CA VAL A 35 10.63 2.74 -1.76
C VAL A 35 10.41 3.80 -2.85
N GLU A 36 11.14 3.72 -3.96
CA GLU A 36 11.04 4.64 -5.09
C GLU A 36 9.69 4.55 -5.78
N ALA A 37 9.15 3.33 -5.96
CA ALA A 37 7.81 3.15 -6.51
C ALA A 37 6.74 3.73 -5.57
N PHE A 38 6.90 3.53 -4.26
CA PHE A 38 6.02 4.11 -3.25
C PHE A 38 6.10 5.65 -3.21
N ARG A 39 7.30 6.24 -3.32
CA ARG A 39 7.49 7.70 -3.43
C ARG A 39 6.86 8.25 -4.70
N ALA A 40 7.04 7.59 -5.84
CA ALA A 40 6.41 8.01 -7.09
C ALA A 40 4.88 7.97 -7.03
N LEU A 41 4.31 6.92 -6.43
CA LEU A 41 2.86 6.83 -6.17
C LEU A 41 2.39 7.96 -5.25
N SER A 42 3.05 8.14 -4.11
CA SER A 42 2.71 9.17 -3.13
C SER A 42 2.75 10.56 -3.74
N ALA A 43 3.78 10.84 -4.54
CA ALA A 43 3.94 12.09 -5.28
C ALA A 43 2.77 12.34 -6.24
N ARG A 44 2.34 11.29 -6.98
CA ARG A 44 1.19 11.36 -7.87
C ARG A 44 -0.11 11.61 -7.11
N LEU A 45 -0.34 10.93 -5.99
CA LEU A 45 -1.54 11.10 -5.16
C LEU A 45 -1.67 12.51 -4.60
N MET A 46 -0.55 13.12 -4.21
CA MET A 46 -0.50 14.46 -3.62
C MET A 46 -0.24 15.58 -4.63
N GLN A 47 -0.02 15.24 -5.91
CA GLN A 47 0.37 16.18 -6.97
C GLN A 47 1.62 17.01 -6.63
N LYS A 48 2.65 16.35 -6.08
CA LYS A 48 3.93 16.96 -5.67
C LYS A 48 5.11 16.27 -6.36
N SER A 49 6.31 16.84 -6.25
CA SER A 49 7.53 16.16 -6.71
C SER A 49 7.88 15.00 -5.78
N ALA A 50 8.27 13.85 -6.35
CA ALA A 50 8.80 12.73 -5.56
C ALA A 50 10.10 13.09 -4.80
N SER A 51 10.88 14.07 -5.30
CA SER A 51 12.08 14.55 -4.62
C SER A 51 11.78 15.34 -3.35
N ALA A 52 10.55 15.87 -3.21
CA ALA A 52 10.10 16.55 -1.99
C ALA A 52 9.62 15.57 -0.91
N LEU A 53 9.51 14.28 -1.24
CA LEU A 53 9.12 13.23 -0.30
C LEU A 53 10.37 12.53 0.22
N ASP A 54 10.64 12.65 1.51
CA ASP A 54 11.82 12.06 2.15
C ASP A 54 11.86 10.52 1.98
N ALA A 55 13.05 9.99 1.70
CA ALA A 55 13.21 8.56 1.43
C ALA A 55 13.07 7.68 2.68
N GLY A 56 13.54 8.16 3.84
CA GLY A 56 13.45 7.42 5.10
C GLY A 56 12.03 7.39 5.66
N VAL A 57 11.28 8.49 5.52
CA VAL A 57 9.84 8.53 5.83
C VAL A 57 9.09 7.58 4.90
N ALA A 58 9.39 7.60 3.59
CA ALA A 58 8.77 6.70 2.63
C ALA A 58 9.05 5.22 2.94
N GLU A 59 10.28 4.88 3.32
CA GLU A 59 10.64 3.52 3.76
C GLU A 59 9.83 3.10 4.99
N THR A 60 9.76 3.96 6.01
CA THR A 60 9.02 3.69 7.26
C THR A 60 7.53 3.45 6.98
N LEU A 61 6.90 4.32 6.19
CA LEU A 61 5.49 4.20 5.81
C LEU A 61 5.24 2.93 4.98
N LEU A 62 6.11 2.63 4.01
CA LEU A 62 6.02 1.42 3.20
C LEU A 62 6.13 0.16 4.07
N SER A 63 7.12 0.11 4.97
CA SER A 63 7.29 -1.01 5.90
C SER A 63 6.06 -1.22 6.77
N GLY A 64 5.43 -0.14 7.29
CA GLY A 64 4.18 -0.22 8.04
C GLY A 64 3.02 -0.83 7.24
N LEU A 65 2.86 -0.40 5.99
CA LEU A 65 1.85 -0.95 5.08
C LEU A 65 2.10 -2.44 4.79
N MET A 66 3.36 -2.86 4.64
CA MET A 66 3.70 -4.27 4.40
C MET A 66 3.42 -5.13 5.63
N GLN A 67 3.72 -4.65 6.83
CA GLN A 67 3.48 -5.37 8.08
C GLN A 67 2.00 -5.56 8.41
N THR A 68 1.14 -4.66 7.91
CA THR A 68 -0.33 -4.76 8.08
C THR A 68 -1.02 -5.59 6.99
N GLY A 69 -0.25 -6.30 6.15
CA GLY A 69 -0.80 -7.17 5.10
C GLY A 69 -1.39 -6.42 3.90
N ARG A 70 -1.15 -5.10 3.78
CA ARG A 70 -1.70 -4.26 2.71
C ARG A 70 -0.90 -4.34 1.40
N GLY A 71 0.12 -5.20 1.32
CA GLY A 71 0.97 -5.42 0.14
C GLY A 71 0.22 -5.58 -1.18
N PRO A 72 -0.71 -6.54 -1.31
CA PRO A 72 -1.45 -6.76 -2.55
C PRO A 72 -2.26 -5.54 -3.00
N ALA A 73 -2.89 -4.84 -2.05
CA ALA A 73 -3.65 -3.62 -2.33
C ALA A 73 -2.72 -2.48 -2.78
N LEU A 74 -1.54 -2.35 -2.17
CA LEU A 74 -0.53 -1.39 -2.61
C LEU A 74 -0.02 -1.70 -4.03
N THR A 75 0.22 -2.97 -4.37
CA THR A 75 0.60 -3.36 -5.74
C THR A 75 -0.50 -3.07 -6.76
N ALA A 76 -1.78 -3.20 -6.38
CA ALA A 76 -2.88 -2.76 -7.24
C ALA A 76 -2.85 -1.24 -7.44
N LEU A 77 -2.69 -0.49 -6.34
CA LEU A 77 -2.65 0.97 -6.34
C LEU A 77 -1.48 1.55 -7.15
N LEU A 78 -0.33 0.87 -7.15
CA LEU A 78 0.83 1.24 -7.98
C LEU A 78 0.54 1.16 -9.49
N ARG A 79 -0.36 0.28 -9.92
CA ARG A 79 -0.75 0.13 -11.33
C ARG A 79 -1.86 1.10 -11.72
N ASP A 80 -2.81 1.27 -10.81
CA ASP A 80 -3.97 2.13 -10.98
C ASP A 80 -4.25 2.89 -9.66
N PRO A 81 -3.94 4.20 -9.60
CA PRO A 81 -4.18 5.02 -8.40
C PRO A 81 -5.64 5.10 -7.96
N GLU A 82 -6.60 4.74 -8.82
CA GLU A 82 -8.03 4.74 -8.49
C GLU A 82 -8.50 3.39 -7.94
N SER A 83 -7.68 2.33 -8.05
CA SER A 83 -8.05 0.95 -7.68
C SER A 83 -8.39 0.76 -6.19
N ASN A 84 -7.93 1.67 -5.32
CA ASN A 84 -8.26 1.64 -3.91
C ASN A 84 -8.18 3.05 -3.29
N ALA A 85 -9.29 3.80 -3.40
CA ALA A 85 -9.40 5.15 -2.86
C ALA A 85 -9.17 5.23 -1.35
N ALA A 86 -9.58 4.22 -0.58
CA ALA A 86 -9.37 4.20 0.87
C ALA A 86 -7.87 4.08 1.22
N LEU A 87 -7.15 3.17 0.56
CA LEU A 87 -5.70 3.04 0.76
C LEU A 87 -4.95 4.29 0.28
N ALA A 88 -5.37 4.89 -0.84
CA ALA A 88 -4.81 6.15 -1.30
C ALA A 88 -4.99 7.27 -0.27
N GLY A 89 -6.20 7.40 0.30
CA GLY A 89 -6.49 8.34 1.38
C GLY A 89 -5.65 8.08 2.64
N ASP A 90 -5.46 6.83 3.03
CA ASP A 90 -4.59 6.46 4.15
C ASP A 90 -3.12 6.84 3.89
N ILE A 91 -2.60 6.64 2.67
CA ILE A 91 -1.24 7.05 2.29
C ILE A 91 -1.08 8.57 2.38
N VAL A 92 -2.02 9.32 1.80
CA VAL A 92 -2.00 10.80 1.86
C VAL A 92 -2.08 11.26 3.32
N THR A 93 -2.96 10.67 4.11
CA THR A 93 -3.11 10.98 5.54
C THR A 93 -1.81 10.74 6.28
N ALA A 94 -1.13 9.62 6.04
CA ALA A 94 0.11 9.29 6.70
C ALA A 94 1.26 10.25 6.37
N TRP A 95 1.34 10.74 5.12
CA TRP A 95 2.31 11.77 4.75
C TRP A 95 2.02 13.12 5.41
N TYR A 96 0.76 13.53 5.45
CA TYR A 96 0.38 14.82 6.04
C TYR A 96 0.46 14.83 7.56
N SER A 97 0.03 13.76 8.23
CA SER A 97 0.08 13.66 9.69
C SER A 97 1.43 13.22 10.22
N GLY A 98 2.23 12.52 9.40
CA GLY A 98 3.44 11.83 9.84
C GLY A 98 3.16 10.58 10.68
N VAL A 99 1.89 10.16 10.79
CA VAL A 99 1.44 9.03 11.61
C VAL A 99 0.90 7.91 10.72
N TYR A 100 1.25 6.67 11.03
CA TYR A 100 0.79 5.49 10.29
C TYR A 100 0.35 4.37 11.24
N ARG A 101 -0.37 3.38 10.69
CA ARG A 101 -0.84 2.22 11.46
C ARG A 101 0.09 1.02 11.28
N THR A 102 0.38 0.37 12.40
CA THR A 102 1.09 -0.90 12.52
C THR A 102 0.14 -1.97 13.07
N ALA A 103 0.64 -3.21 13.22
CA ALA A 103 -0.10 -4.26 13.92
C ALA A 103 -0.34 -3.94 15.41
N ASP A 104 0.54 -3.13 16.01
CA ASP A 104 0.52 -2.79 17.44
C ASP A 104 -0.21 -1.47 17.75
N GLY A 105 -0.73 -0.78 16.71
CA GLY A 105 -1.40 0.51 16.83
C GLY A 105 -0.76 1.60 15.99
N GLU A 106 -1.00 2.87 16.35
CA GLU A 106 -0.45 4.03 15.66
C GLU A 106 1.03 4.25 16.01
N ALA A 107 1.82 4.61 15.00
CA ALA A 107 3.25 4.91 15.10
C ALA A 107 3.59 6.19 14.31
N VAL A 108 4.71 6.83 14.65
CA VAL A 108 5.14 8.08 14.04
C VAL A 108 6.29 7.79 13.07
N ALA A 109 6.12 8.17 11.80
CA ALA A 109 7.18 8.12 10.79
C ALA A 109 8.06 9.38 10.81
N SER A 110 7.44 10.56 10.93
CA SER A 110 8.11 11.82 11.26
C SER A 110 7.12 12.76 11.93
N PHE A 111 7.59 13.62 12.83
CA PHE A 111 6.75 14.65 13.42
C PHE A 111 7.04 16.02 12.81
N THR A 112 8.31 16.42 12.74
CA THR A 112 8.72 17.73 12.23
C THR A 112 8.65 17.84 10.72
N ASP A 113 8.77 16.72 10.00
CA ASP A 113 8.76 16.67 8.53
C ASP A 113 7.40 16.20 7.97
N ALA A 114 6.37 16.15 8.81
CA ALA A 114 5.01 15.87 8.37
C ALA A 114 4.53 16.97 7.41
N LEU A 115 3.96 16.60 6.26
CA LEU A 115 3.65 17.55 5.19
C LEU A 115 2.58 18.60 5.56
N ILE A 116 1.86 18.39 6.67
CA ILE A 116 0.97 19.42 7.19
C ILE A 116 1.72 20.71 7.52
N TRP A 117 2.98 20.63 7.94
CA TRP A 117 3.75 21.83 8.30
C TRP A 117 4.13 22.68 7.08
N ASP A 118 4.35 22.05 5.92
CA ASP A 118 4.55 22.78 4.66
C ASP A 118 3.28 23.47 4.17
N ALA A 119 2.11 22.98 4.59
CA ALA A 119 0.81 23.54 4.22
C ALA A 119 0.37 24.67 5.16
N LEU A 120 1.06 24.89 6.27
CA LEU A 120 0.69 25.85 7.31
C LEU A 120 1.79 26.89 7.49
N ASP A 121 1.76 27.96 6.68
CA ASP A 121 2.72 29.07 6.70
C ASP A 121 2.66 29.97 7.95
N PHE A 122 1.57 29.89 8.72
CA PHE A 122 1.33 30.72 9.89
C PHE A 122 1.72 30.07 11.21
N THR A 123 2.07 28.78 11.19
CA THR A 123 2.41 28.03 12.39
C THR A 123 3.56 27.07 12.12
N LYS A 124 3.89 26.25 13.13
CA LYS A 124 5.07 25.39 13.13
C LYS A 124 4.79 24.13 13.96
N PRO A 125 5.65 23.10 13.87
CA PRO A 125 5.60 21.95 14.75
C PRO A 125 5.70 22.34 16.23
N PHE A 126 4.94 21.66 17.10
CA PHE A 126 5.10 21.82 18.54
C PHE A 126 6.57 21.59 18.95
N ALA A 127 7.02 22.28 20.00
CA ALA A 127 8.43 22.27 20.44
C ALA A 127 9.50 22.83 19.47
N SER A 128 9.14 23.38 18.30
CA SER A 128 10.05 24.20 17.48
C SER A 128 9.91 25.71 17.78
N CYS A 129 10.97 26.51 17.69
CA CYS A 129 10.85 27.97 17.78
C CYS A 129 10.41 28.52 16.42
N GLY A 130 9.27 29.22 16.35
CA GLY A 130 8.69 29.72 15.09
C GLY A 130 9.22 31.07 14.60
N GLY A 131 10.23 31.62 15.27
CA GLY A 131 10.79 32.94 14.99
C GLY A 131 10.93 33.78 16.26
N GLU A 132 10.93 35.10 16.09
CA GLU A 132 10.95 36.04 17.20
C GLU A 132 9.71 35.88 18.10
N THR A 133 9.86 36.25 19.38
CA THR A 133 8.72 36.25 20.30
C THR A 133 7.66 37.21 19.77
N GLY A 134 6.43 36.72 19.61
CA GLY A 134 5.34 37.51 19.03
C GLY A 134 5.14 37.34 17.52
N TYR A 135 5.83 36.41 16.85
CA TYR A 135 5.58 36.13 15.42
C TYR A 135 4.11 35.81 15.09
N TRP A 136 3.36 35.31 16.08
CA TRP A 136 1.94 34.98 16.00
C TRP A 136 0.99 36.17 16.25
N ALA A 137 1.50 37.38 16.51
CA ALA A 137 0.68 38.53 16.87
C ALA A 137 -0.03 39.18 15.67
N GLY A 138 0.53 39.03 14.46
CA GLY A 138 -0.06 39.50 13.22
C GLY A 138 -0.94 38.44 12.55
N PRO A 139 -1.86 38.83 11.66
CA PRO A 139 -2.57 37.87 10.82
C PRO A 139 -1.60 37.17 9.86
N PRO A 140 -1.90 35.91 9.46
CA PRO A 140 -1.19 35.22 8.38
C PRO A 140 -1.12 36.07 7.12
N GLN A 141 0.02 36.04 6.44
CA GLN A 141 0.18 36.66 5.12
C GLN A 141 -0.16 35.59 4.07
N VAL A 142 -1.04 35.92 3.13
CA VAL A 142 -1.40 35.05 2.00
C VAL A 142 -0.46 35.22 0.81
#